data_AF-B8IBI5-F1
#
_entry.id   AF-B8IBI5-F1
#
_cell.length_a   1.000
_cell.length_b   1.000
_cell.length_c   1.000
_cell.angle_alpha   90.00
_cell.angle_beta   90.00
_cell.angle_gamma   90.00
#
_symmetry.space_group_name_H-M   'P 1'
#
loop_
_entity.id
_entity.type
_entity.pdbx_description
1 polymer ?
#
loop_
_entity_poly.entity_id
_entity_poly.type
_entity_poly.pdbx_seq_one_letter_code
_entity_poly.pdbx_strand_id
1 'polypeptide(L)'
;MDGELVQYNLFRNAQKRELYCAVPTWMPVPSFIRMPVWRYAAAVRAPAEMPRGFLPAAARQAARWNGYYLFHAWGCERMFHPEEARLPDAA
;
A
#
# COMPACT_ATOMS: atom_id res chain seq x y z
N MET A 1 -8.46 22.13 3.06
CA MET A 1 -7.06 21.65 3.01
C MET A 1 -7.01 20.73 1.81
N ASP A 2 -6.90 21.36 0.65
CA ASP A 2 -6.97 20.73 -0.66
C ASP A 2 -5.56 20.75 -1.25
N GLY A 3 -5.04 19.59 -1.61
CA GLY A 3 -3.96 19.55 -2.60
C GLY A 3 -2.80 18.61 -2.34
N GLU A 4 -2.53 18.17 -1.11
CA GLU A 4 -1.43 17.22 -0.90
C GLU A 4 -1.95 15.78 -0.96
N LEU A 5 -1.47 15.04 -1.96
CA LEU A 5 -1.79 13.62 -2.08
C LEU A 5 -1.14 12.90 -0.89
N VAL A 6 -1.96 12.33 0.00
CA VAL A 6 -1.45 11.43 1.03
C VAL A 6 -0.72 10.29 0.34
N GLN A 7 0.55 10.11 0.68
CA GLN A 7 1.35 9.02 0.16
C GLN A 7 1.08 7.75 0.97
N TYR A 8 1.03 6.59 0.31
CA TYR A 8 0.74 5.32 0.96
C TYR A 8 1.79 4.27 0.65
N ASN A 9 2.25 3.56 1.67
CA ASN A 9 2.95 2.29 1.51
C ASN A 9 1.92 1.18 1.30
N LEU A 10 2.08 0.41 0.22
CA LEU A 10 1.25 -0.74 -0.11
C LEU A 10 1.92 -2.02 0.36
N PHE A 11 1.14 -2.83 1.05
CA PHE A 11 1.51 -4.18 1.46
C PHE A 11 0.55 -5.17 0.81
N ARG A 12 1.08 -6.20 0.18
CA ARG A 12 0.32 -7.26 -0.48
C ARG A 12 0.24 -8.48 0.42
N ASN A 13 -0.93 -9.10 0.47
CA ASN A 13 -1.11 -10.37 1.15
C ASN A 13 -0.53 -11.52 0.30
N ALA A 14 0.38 -12.31 0.88
CA ALA A 14 1.08 -13.40 0.24
C ALA A 14 0.16 -14.60 -0.07
N GLN A 15 -0.88 -14.81 0.74
CA GLN A 15 -1.86 -15.89 0.53
C GLN A 15 -3.01 -15.44 -0.38
N LYS A 16 -3.45 -14.18 -0.26
CA LYS A 16 -4.51 -13.57 -1.06
C LYS A 16 -3.92 -12.50 -1.97
N ARG A 17 -3.44 -12.93 -3.14
CA ARG A 17 -2.68 -12.10 -4.10
C ARG A 17 -3.38 -10.83 -4.59
N GLU A 18 -4.69 -10.72 -4.45
CA GLU A 18 -5.48 -9.55 -4.84
C GLU A 18 -5.71 -8.59 -3.67
N LEU A 19 -5.39 -8.99 -2.44
CA LEU A 19 -5.64 -8.20 -1.24
C LEU A 19 -4.43 -7.33 -0.90
N TYR A 20 -4.68 -6.03 -0.78
CA TYR A 20 -3.68 -5.02 -0.45
C TYR A 20 -4.09 -4.22 0.77
N CYS A 21 -3.09 -3.75 1.50
CA CYS A 21 -3.22 -2.81 2.60
C CYS A 21 -2.39 -1.57 2.29
N ALA A 22 -3.03 -0.41 2.30
CA ALA A 22 -2.39 0.88 2.17
C ALA A 22 -2.25 1.53 3.54
N VAL A 23 -1.04 1.94 3.91
CA VAL A 23 -0.73 2.63 5.16
C VAL A 23 -0.12 3.99 4.79
N PRO A 24 -0.62 5.12 5.30
CA PRO A 24 0.00 6.42 5.05
C PRO A 24 1.48 6.40 5.44
N THR A 25 2.35 7.01 4.65
CA THR A 25 3.81 6.98 4.87
C THR A 25 4.25 7.59 6.21
N TRP A 26 3.44 8.49 6.76
CA TRP A 26 3.66 9.17 8.03
C TRP A 26 3.04 8.44 9.24
N MET A 27 2.32 7.33 9.02
CA MET A 27 1.71 6.53 10.07
C MET A 27 2.54 5.28 10.39
N PRO A 28 2.53 4.79 11.64
CA PRO A 28 3.18 3.54 11.98
C PRO A 28 2.52 2.37 11.24
N VAL A 29 3.34 1.43 10.76
CA VAL A 29 2.86 0.21 10.11
C VAL A 29 2.10 -0.65 11.13
N PRO A 30 0.82 -1.00 10.88
CA PRO A 30 0.03 -1.83 11.79
C PRO A 30 0.68 -3.19 12.08
N SER A 31 0.52 -3.69 13.30
CA SER A 31 1.15 -4.96 13.74
C SER A 31 0.74 -6.17 12.90
N PHE A 32 -0.51 -6.23 12.42
CA PHE A 32 -0.97 -7.33 11.57
C PHE A 32 -0.25 -7.41 10.22
N ILE A 33 0.31 -6.29 9.73
CA ILE A 33 1.15 -6.24 8.53
C ILE A 33 2.57 -6.76 8.80
N ARG A 34 3.03 -6.75 10.05
CA ARG A 34 4.32 -7.34 10.42
C ARG A 34 4.28 -8.87 10.47
N MET A 35 3.11 -9.48 10.33
CA MET A 35 2.98 -10.93 10.18
C MET A 35 3.52 -11.38 8.82
N PRO A 36 4.10 -12.60 8.71
CA PRO A 36 4.77 -13.10 7.49
C PRO A 36 3.87 -13.21 6.25
N VAL A 37 2.56 -13.01 6.42
CA VAL A 37 1.56 -13.06 5.36
C VAL A 37 1.52 -11.75 4.55
N TRP A 38 2.13 -10.66 5.00
CA TRP A 38 2.14 -9.39 4.28
C TRP A 38 3.55 -9.02 3.83
N ARG A 39 3.67 -8.53 2.59
CA ARG A 39 4.96 -8.09 2.02
C ARG A 39 4.81 -6.68 1.49
N TYR A 40 5.82 -5.85 1.69
CA TYR A 40 5.88 -4.55 1.02
C TYR A 40 5.82 -4.77 -0.49
N ALA A 41 4.98 -3.99 -1.17
CA ALA A 41 4.68 -4.15 -2.58
C ALA A 41 5.12 -2.93 -3.39
N ALA A 42 4.73 -1.72 -2.97
CA ALA A 42 5.06 -0.46 -3.63
C ALA A 42 4.68 0.73 -2.74
N ALA A 43 5.01 1.95 -3.16
CA ALA A 43 4.43 3.17 -2.61
C ALA A 43 3.55 3.85 -3.66
N VAL A 44 2.47 4.50 -3.22
CA VAL A 44 1.65 5.40 -4.02
C VAL A 44 2.00 6.83 -3.60
N ARG A 45 2.70 7.54 -4.48
CA ARG A 45 3.14 8.93 -4.34
C ARG A 45 2.40 9.84 -5.31
N ALA A 46 1.93 9.30 -6.44
CA ALA A 46 1.16 10.02 -7.45
C ALA A 46 -0.10 9.24 -7.88
N PRO A 47 -1.15 9.90 -8.41
CA PRO A 47 -2.34 9.23 -8.93
C PRO A 47 -2.06 8.16 -9.99
N ALA A 48 -1.03 8.35 -10.82
CA ALA A 48 -0.63 7.39 -11.85
C ALA A 48 -0.08 6.06 -11.29
N GLU A 49 0.38 6.05 -10.04
CA GLU A 49 0.91 4.87 -9.36
C GLU A 49 -0.19 4.08 -8.63
N MET A 50 -1.43 4.60 -8.63
CA MET A 50 -2.54 3.94 -7.94
C MET A 50 -2.90 2.64 -8.64
N PRO A 51 -2.85 1.49 -7.92
CA PRO A 51 -3.30 0.23 -8.49
C PRO A 51 -4.80 0.29 -8.76
N ARG A 52 -5.26 -0.48 -9.74
CA ARG A 52 -6.71 -0.61 -9.99
C ARG A 52 -7.42 -1.09 -8.73
N GLY A 53 -8.55 -0.49 -8.41
CA GLY A 53 -9.29 -0.77 -7.17
C GLY A 53 -8.87 0.10 -5.98
N PHE A 54 -7.79 0.88 -6.08
CA PHE A 54 -7.46 1.89 -5.07
C PHE A 54 -8.38 3.11 -5.20
N LEU A 55 -9.11 3.43 -4.14
CA LEU A 55 -10.01 4.59 -4.09
C LEU A 55 -9.47 5.65 -3.12
N PRO A 56 -8.94 6.79 -3.60
CA PRO A 56 -8.26 7.79 -2.76
C PRO A 56 -9.12 8.36 -1.63
N ALA A 57 -10.41 8.58 -1.90
CA ALA A 57 -11.34 9.08 -0.89
C ALA A 57 -11.57 8.05 0.22
N ALA A 58 -11.77 6.78 -0.15
CA ALA A 58 -11.91 5.69 0.82
C ALA A 58 -10.62 5.46 1.60
N ALA A 59 -9.46 5.54 0.94
CA ALA A 59 -8.15 5.42 1.57
C ALA A 59 -7.93 6.48 2.65
N ARG A 60 -8.23 7.75 2.33
CA ARG A 60 -8.14 8.86 3.30
C ARG A 60 -9.07 8.63 4.49
N GLN A 61 -10.31 8.22 4.22
CA GLN A 61 -11.29 8.02 5.27
C GLN A 61 -10.93 6.84 6.19
N ALA A 62 -10.51 5.71 5.60
CA ALA A 62 -10.10 4.52 6.34
C ALA A 62 -8.81 4.76 7.13
N ALA A 63 -7.83 5.43 6.54
CA ALA A 63 -6.59 5.80 7.23
C ALA A 63 -6.86 6.73 8.43
N ARG A 64 -7.80 7.66 8.32
CA ARG A 64 -8.18 8.53 9.43
C ARG A 64 -8.77 7.78 10.62
N TRP A 65 -9.55 6.72 10.38
CA TRP A 65 -10.20 5.96 11.45
C TRP A 65 -9.38 4.78 11.96
N ASN A 66 -8.69 4.07 11.06
CA ASN A 66 -8.06 2.78 11.34
C ASN A 66 -6.52 2.85 11.24
N GLY A 67 -5.96 3.92 10.67
CA GLY A 67 -4.54 4.01 10.33
C GLY A 67 -4.15 3.25 9.06
N TYR A 68 -5.08 2.57 8.40
CA TYR A 68 -4.84 1.82 7.16
C TYR A 68 -6.10 1.68 6.29
N TYR A 69 -5.92 1.24 5.05
CA TYR A 69 -6.98 0.97 4.08
C TYR A 69 -6.78 -0.40 3.42
N LEU A 70 -7.75 -1.31 3.58
CA LEU A 70 -7.75 -2.61 2.90
C LEU A 70 -8.60 -2.54 1.62
N PHE A 71 -8.09 -3.11 0.54
CA PHE A 71 -8.79 -3.13 -0.74
C PHE A 71 -8.33 -4.31 -1.61
N HIS A 72 -9.18 -4.66 -2.58
CA HIS A 72 -8.82 -5.61 -3.62
C HIS A 72 -8.31 -4.88 -4.86
N ALA A 73 -7.21 -5.36 -5.43
CA ALA A 73 -6.63 -4.85 -6.66
C ALA A 73 -6.40 -5.98 -7.68
N TRP A 74 -6.56 -5.66 -8.96
CA TRP A 74 -6.50 -6.62 -10.07
C TRP A 74 -5.84 -6.00 -11.31
N GLY A 75 -5.25 -6.84 -12.16
CA GLY A 75 -4.56 -6.38 -13.38
C GLY A 75 -3.30 -5.54 -13.13
N CYS A 76 -2.73 -5.64 -11.92
CA CYS A 76 -1.64 -4.80 -11.44
C CYS A 76 -0.25 -5.48 -11.56
N GLU A 77 -0.19 -6.63 -12.24
CA GLU A 77 0.99 -7.50 -12.34
C GLU A 77 2.22 -6.83 -12.99
N ARG A 78 2.00 -5.72 -13.71
CA ARG A 78 3.05 -4.92 -14.35
C ARG A 78 3.60 -3.77 -13.51
N MET A 79 2.94 -3.39 -12.41
CA MET A 79 3.38 -2.27 -11.55
C MET A 79 4.25 -2.75 -10.38
N PHE A 80 4.25 -4.06 -10.10
CA PHE A 80 5.08 -4.66 -9.07
C PHE A 80 6.32 -5.27 -9.71
N HIS A 81 7.40 -4.51 -9.82
CA HIS A 81 8.71 -5.08 -10.12
C HIS A 81 9.17 -5.90 -8.90
N PRO A 82 9.26 -7.24 -8.99
CA PRO A 82 9.71 -8.07 -7.87
C PRO A 82 11.16 -7.79 -7.45
N GLU A 83 11.92 -7.07 -8.28
CA GLU A 83 13.33 -6.75 -8.08
C GLU A 83 13.57 -5.62 -7.05
N GLU A 84 12.66 -4.63 -6.96
CA GLU A 84 12.79 -3.48 -6.06
C GLU A 84 12.29 -3.74 -4.63
N ALA A 85 11.58 -4.86 -4.39
CA ALA A 85 11.13 -5.26 -3.06
C ALA A 85 12.26 -5.85 -2.18
N ARG A 86 13.46 -6.01 -2.75
CA ARG A 86 14.68 -6.29 -2.02
C ARG A 86 15.17 -4.95 -1.46
N LEU A 87 14.77 -4.64 -0.23
CA LEU A 87 15.31 -3.50 0.53
C LEU A 87 16.84 -3.43 0.32
N PRO A 88 17.42 -2.22 0.12
CA PRO A 88 18.86 -2.10 0.00
C PRO A 88 19.49 -2.65 1.27
N ASP A 89 20.48 -3.53 1.10
CA ASP A 89 21.32 -4.00 2.20
C ASP A 89 21.80 -2.77 2.97
N ALA A 90 21.56 -2.77 4.28
CA ALA A 90 22.12 -1.79 5.19
C ALA A 90 23.66 -1.84 5.04
N ALA A 91 24.21 -0.77 4.47
CA ALA A 91 25.65 -0.50 4.47
C ALA A 91 26.07 0.06 5.84
#